data_AF-A0A2D4I5B4-F1
#
_entry.id   AF-A0A2D4I5B4-F1
#
_cell.length_a   1.000
_cell.length_b   1.000
_cell.length_c   1.000
_cell.angle_alpha   90.00
_cell.angle_beta   90.00
_cell.angle_gamma   90.00
#
_symmetry.space_group_name_H-M   'P 1'
#
loop_
_entity.id
_entity.type
_entity.pdbx_description
1 polymer ?
#
loop_
_entity_poly.entity_id
_entity_poly.type
_entity_poly.pdbx_seq_one_letter_code
_entity_poly.pdbx_strand_id
1 'polypeptide(L)'
;NTIFISKDTQEMAYSTKRQRFLVDQGYSFKVITKLAGMEEEELMFSSKEEQQQLLQKVLQASDLDAEEEVVAGEYGSKSSQISRHYGTMSSMSGADDTVYMEYQTSRSKASSNKHIHPLFKRFRK
;
A
#
# COMPACT_ATOMS: atom_id res chain seq x y z
N ASN A 1 19.15 6.63 2.03
CA ASN A 1 17.84 7.26 1.81
C ASN A 1 17.99 8.77 1.87
N THR A 2 17.57 9.48 0.83
CA THR A 2 17.60 10.95 0.73
C THR A 2 16.17 11.47 0.76
N ILE A 3 15.93 12.59 1.45
CA ILE A 3 14.60 13.21 1.58
C ILE A 3 14.73 14.65 1.09
N PHE A 4 13.84 15.07 0.19
CA PHE A 4 13.73 16.46 -0.25
C PHE A 4 12.73 17.21 0.64
N ILE A 5 13.06 18.46 0.98
CA ILE A 5 12.29 19.25 1.93
C ILE A 5 12.15 20.66 1.37
N SER A 6 10.91 21.10 1.18
CA SER A 6 10.59 22.47 0.83
C SER A 6 10.81 23.38 2.04
N LYS A 7 11.62 24.43 1.88
CA LYS A 7 11.85 25.42 2.94
C LYS A 7 10.58 26.21 3.20
N ASP A 8 10.44 26.68 4.44
CA ASP A 8 9.34 27.54 4.87
C ASP A 8 7.94 26.92 4.71
N THR A 9 7.85 25.58 4.62
CA THR A 9 6.59 24.83 4.63
C THR A 9 6.49 23.93 5.86
N GLN A 10 5.35 23.26 6.01
CA GLN A 10 5.11 22.29 7.08
C GLN A 10 6.10 21.11 7.04
N GLU A 11 6.67 20.79 5.87
CA GLU A 11 7.65 19.70 5.69
C GLU A 11 8.89 19.85 6.59
N MET A 12 9.31 21.09 6.88
CA MET A 12 10.44 21.38 7.77
C MET A 12 10.18 20.90 9.21
N ALA A 13 8.95 21.05 9.70
CA ALA A 13 8.57 20.61 11.03
C ALA A 13 8.57 19.07 11.13
N TYR A 14 8.06 18.38 10.11
CA TYR A 14 8.09 16.91 10.04
C TYR A 14 9.51 16.37 9.92
N SER A 15 10.36 17.05 9.15
CA SER A 15 11.76 16.68 8.96
C SER A 15 12.57 16.77 10.24
N THR A 16 12.30 17.78 11.08
CA THR A 16 12.95 17.92 12.40
C THR A 16 12.62 16.75 13.32
N LYS A 17 11.36 16.30 13.35
CA LYS A 17 10.95 15.11 14.11
C LYS A 17 11.64 13.86 13.58
N ARG A 18 11.76 13.73 12.25
CA ARG A 18 12.42 12.59 11.61
C ARG A 18 13.93 12.57 11.85
N GLN A 19 14.59 13.71 11.85
CA GLN A 19 15.99 13.82 12.21
C GLN A 19 16.23 13.26 13.61
N ARG A 20 15.42 13.70 14.59
CA ARG A 20 15.52 13.18 15.97
C ARG A 20 15.34 11.67 16.00
N PHE A 21 14.31 11.15 15.34
CA PHE A 21 14.06 9.71 15.25
C PHE A 21 15.25 8.92 14.65
N LEU A 22 15.87 9.42 13.58
CA LEU A 22 17.02 8.76 12.95
C LEU A 22 18.24 8.76 13.86
N VAL A 23 18.51 9.87 14.54
CA VAL A 23 19.61 10.00 15.51
C VAL A 23 19.39 9.05 16.69
N ASP A 24 18.17 8.98 17.22
CA ASP A 24 17.81 8.11 18.34
C ASP A 24 18.00 6.60 17.98
N GLN A 25 17.88 6.25 16.70
CA GLN A 25 18.15 4.90 16.18
C GLN A 25 19.64 4.63 15.85
N GLY A 26 20.51 5.63 16.03
CA GLY A 26 21.94 5.52 15.73
C GLY A 26 22.32 5.74 14.26
N TYR A 27 21.43 6.27 13.44
CA TYR A 27 21.77 6.64 12.06
C TYR A 27 22.52 7.97 11.98
N SER A 28 23.50 8.03 11.09
CA SER A 28 24.15 9.29 10.71
C SER A 28 23.20 10.11 9.83
N PHE A 29 23.05 11.39 10.17
CA PHE A 29 22.20 12.32 9.44
C PHE A 29 23.00 13.57 9.01
N LYS A 30 22.77 14.03 7.78
CA LYS A 30 23.42 15.22 7.21
C LYS A 30 22.41 16.06 6.45
N VAL A 31 22.40 17.36 6.72
CA VAL A 31 21.63 18.35 5.96
C VAL A 31 22.51 18.90 4.84
N ILE A 32 21.98 18.90 3.61
CA ILE A 32 22.64 19.49 2.43
C ILE A 32 21.74 20.59 1.90
N THR A 33 22.22 21.83 1.91
CA THR A 33 21.44 23.00 1.47
C THR A 33 21.61 23.33 0.00
N LYS A 34 22.71 22.89 -0.61
CA LYS A 34 23.04 23.03 -2.03
C LYS A 34 23.78 21.77 -2.46
N LEU A 35 23.37 21.18 -3.58
CA LEU A 35 24.10 20.06 -4.16
C LEU A 35 25.24 20.62 -5.02
N ALA A 36 26.40 19.98 -4.97
CA ALA A 36 27.54 20.35 -5.81
C ALA A 36 27.21 20.05 -7.28
N GLY A 37 27.62 20.92 -8.20
CA GLY A 37 27.47 20.71 -9.65
C GLY A 37 26.10 21.07 -10.23
N MET A 38 25.12 21.51 -9.43
CA MET A 38 23.78 21.85 -9.95
C MET A 38 23.76 22.98 -10.99
N GLU A 39 24.74 23.89 -10.95
CA GLU A 39 24.82 25.02 -11.89
C GLU A 39 25.49 24.62 -13.22
N GLU A 40 26.19 23.50 -13.24
CA GLU A 40 26.92 22.99 -14.41
C GLU A 40 26.08 22.03 -15.26
N GLU A 41 25.02 21.46 -14.68
CA GLU A 41 24.10 20.55 -15.34
C GLU A 41 22.92 21.29 -16.00
N GLU A 42 22.46 20.77 -17.14
CA GLU A 42 21.24 21.25 -17.79
C GLU A 42 20.01 20.66 -17.08
N LEU A 43 19.45 21.43 -16.15
CA LEU A 43 18.29 21.06 -15.35
C LEU A 43 17.00 21.64 -15.90
N MET A 44 15.90 20.91 -15.70
CA MET A 44 14.54 21.35 -16.03
C MET A 44 14.10 22.51 -15.12
N PHE A 45 13.18 23.35 -15.62
CA PHE A 45 12.66 24.53 -14.90
C PHE A 45 13.71 25.61 -14.65
N SER A 46 14.70 25.72 -15.55
CA SER A 46 15.74 26.75 -15.49
C SER A 46 15.18 28.14 -15.85
N SER A 47 14.16 28.20 -16.71
CA SER A 47 13.52 29.44 -17.16
C SER A 47 12.30 29.82 -16.32
N LYS A 48 12.02 31.13 -16.21
CA LYS A 48 10.82 31.64 -15.53
C LYS A 48 9.53 31.25 -16.25
N GLU A 49 9.58 31.12 -17.56
CA GLU A 49 8.43 30.71 -18.37
C GLU A 49 8.01 29.27 -18.05
N GLU A 50 8.95 28.33 -17.99
CA GLU A 50 8.67 26.94 -17.60
C GLU A 50 8.12 26.85 -16.17
N GLN A 51 8.68 27.63 -15.24
CA GLN A 51 8.18 27.71 -13.87
C GLN A 51 6.74 28.24 -13.80
N GLN A 52 6.39 29.24 -14.62
CA GLN A 52 5.02 29.77 -14.71
C GLN A 52 4.05 28.76 -15.32
N GLN A 53 4.47 28.04 -16.36
CA GLN A 53 3.66 26.98 -16.97
C GLN A 53 3.38 25.87 -15.95
N LEU A 54 4.37 25.48 -15.14
CA LEU A 54 4.16 24.53 -14.05
C LEU A 54 3.19 25.08 -13.00
N LEU A 55 3.38 26.32 -12.57
CA LEU A 55 2.50 26.97 -11.59
C LEU A 55 1.05 26.98 -12.06
N GLN A 56 0.79 27.29 -13.34
CA GLN A 56 -0.55 27.28 -13.89
C GLN A 56 -1.19 25.89 -13.83
N LYS A 57 -0.42 24.83 -14.12
CA LYS A 57 -0.89 23.44 -13.97
C LYS A 57 -1.22 23.12 -12.52
N VAL A 58 -0.37 23.54 -11.57
CA VAL A 58 -0.60 23.32 -10.13
C VAL A 58 -1.85 24.06 -9.65
N LEU A 59 -2.07 25.30 -10.10
CA LEU A 59 -3.27 26.07 -9.74
C LEU A 59 -4.57 25.48 -10.32
N GLN A 60 -4.46 24.74 -11.42
CA GLN A 60 -5.59 24.04 -12.03
C GLN A 60 -5.81 22.64 -11.44
N ALA A 61 -4.85 22.12 -10.67
CA ALA A 61 -4.99 20.84 -9.99
C ALA A 61 -6.06 20.92 -8.89
N SER A 62 -6.73 19.81 -8.66
CA SER A 62 -7.76 19.66 -7.64
C SER A 62 -7.18 19.10 -6.34
N ASP A 63 -7.92 19.22 -5.24
CA ASP A 63 -7.51 18.62 -3.95
C ASP A 63 -7.33 17.10 -4.05
N LEU A 64 -8.06 16.43 -4.94
CA LEU A 64 -7.92 14.99 -5.20
C LEU A 64 -6.54 14.63 -5.77
N ASP A 65 -5.93 15.54 -6.54
CA ASP A 65 -4.58 15.35 -7.09
C ASP A 65 -3.49 15.50 -6.01
N ALA A 66 -3.84 16.11 -4.86
CA ALA A 66 -2.96 16.28 -3.71
C ALA A 66 -3.11 15.17 -2.66
N GLU A 67 -4.10 14.28 -2.79
CA GLU A 67 -4.30 13.16 -1.89
C GLU A 67 -3.24 12.06 -2.13
N GLU A 68 -2.79 11.44 -1.04
CA GLU A 68 -1.86 10.31 -1.12
C GLU A 68 -2.58 9.10 -1.73
N GLU A 69 -1.96 8.44 -2.70
CA GLU A 69 -2.53 7.25 -3.32
C GLU A 69 -2.69 6.13 -2.28
N VAL A 70 -3.93 5.83 -1.91
CA VAL A 70 -4.23 4.72 -1.00
C VAL A 70 -4.30 3.42 -1.83
N VAL A 71 -3.18 2.73 -1.96
CA VAL A 71 -3.15 1.40 -2.59
C VAL A 71 -3.84 0.39 -1.66
N ALA A 72 -4.95 -0.18 -2.13
CA ALA A 72 -5.68 -1.22 -1.42
C ALA A 72 -4.83 -2.50 -1.32
N GLY A 73 -4.13 -2.66 -0.19
CA GLY A 73 -3.32 -3.86 0.10
C GLY A 73 -2.04 -3.60 0.90
N GLU A 74 -1.58 -2.35 0.99
CA GLU A 74 -0.30 -2.02 1.67
C GLU A 74 -0.49 -1.51 3.10
N TYR A 75 -1.72 -1.14 3.48
CA TYR A 75 -2.10 -0.86 4.86
C TYR A 75 -2.52 -2.13 5.62
N GLY A 76 -1.57 -3.04 5.78
CA GLY A 76 -1.65 -4.00 6.88
C GLY A 76 -1.61 -3.25 8.21
N SER A 77 -2.78 -3.04 8.84
CA SER A 77 -2.99 -2.63 10.24
C SER A 77 -3.36 -1.17 10.54
N LYS A 78 -4.36 -0.57 9.87
CA LYS A 78 -5.15 0.55 10.48
C LYS A 78 -6.66 0.54 10.19
N SER A 79 -7.22 -0.60 9.83
CA SER A 79 -8.66 -0.84 9.90
C SER A 79 -8.89 -2.07 10.76
N SER A 80 -9.10 -1.85 12.06
CA SER A 80 -9.59 -2.87 12.96
C SER A 80 -11.08 -3.11 12.68
N GLN A 81 -11.42 -3.61 11.49
CA GLN A 81 -12.69 -4.27 11.26
C GLN A 81 -12.60 -5.67 11.88
N ILE A 82 -12.69 -5.70 13.22
CA ILE A 82 -12.89 -6.93 13.98
C ILE A 82 -14.29 -7.41 13.63
N SER A 83 -14.39 -8.27 12.62
CA SER A 83 -15.59 -9.08 12.39
C SER A 83 -15.58 -10.22 13.39
N ARG A 84 -16.28 -10.03 14.52
CA ARG A 84 -16.50 -11.09 15.51
C ARG A 84 -17.39 -12.17 14.89
N HIS A 85 -16.80 -13.20 14.31
CA HIS A 85 -17.52 -14.42 13.98
C HIS A 85 -17.71 -15.23 15.26
N TYR A 86 -18.97 -15.48 15.63
CA TYR A 86 -19.33 -16.38 16.73
C TYR A 86 -18.96 -17.81 16.31
N GLY A 87 -17.84 -18.31 16.80
CA GLY A 87 -17.36 -19.67 16.57
C GLY A 87 -16.49 -20.15 17.73
N THR A 88 -16.73 -21.37 18.19
CA THR A 88 -15.94 -22.03 19.23
C THR A 88 -14.48 -22.13 18.79
N MET A 89 -13.51 -21.76 19.63
CA MET A 89 -12.08 -21.68 19.27
C MET A 89 -11.52 -22.94 18.60
N SER A 90 -12.11 -24.10 18.88
CA SER A 90 -11.77 -25.40 18.29
C SER A 90 -11.93 -25.46 16.77
N SER A 91 -12.91 -24.74 16.19
CA SER A 91 -13.16 -24.79 14.74
C SER A 91 -12.20 -23.93 13.92
N MET A 92 -11.54 -22.93 14.53
CA MET A 92 -10.54 -22.10 13.85
C MET A 92 -9.19 -22.78 13.68
N SER A 93 -8.85 -23.76 14.53
CA SER A 93 -7.55 -24.44 14.47
C SER A 93 -7.57 -25.68 13.57
N GLY A 94 -8.62 -25.88 12.76
CA GLY A 94 -8.77 -27.07 11.92
C GLY A 94 -8.93 -28.37 12.70
N ALA A 95 -9.30 -28.31 13.99
CA ALA A 95 -9.41 -29.49 14.85
C ALA A 95 -10.62 -30.37 14.50
N ASP A 96 -11.62 -29.84 13.79
CA ASP A 96 -12.77 -30.64 13.31
C ASP A 96 -12.51 -31.38 12.00
N ASP A 97 -11.41 -31.09 11.27
CA ASP A 97 -11.18 -31.64 9.91
C ASP A 97 -10.15 -32.79 9.87
N THR A 98 -9.96 -33.50 10.99
CA THR A 98 -9.22 -34.77 10.98
C THR A 98 -10.17 -35.95 10.82
N VAL A 99 -10.96 -35.96 9.75
CA VAL A 99 -11.59 -37.21 9.27
C VAL A 99 -10.62 -37.83 8.26
N TYR A 100 -9.81 -38.76 8.75
CA TYR A 100 -8.95 -39.61 7.92
C TYR A 100 -9.83 -40.41 6.96
N MET A 101 -9.96 -39.93 5.72
CA MET A 101 -10.61 -40.66 4.64
C MET A 101 -9.69 -41.78 4.17
N GLU A 102 -9.84 -42.96 4.74
CA GLU A 102 -9.22 -44.18 4.23
C GLU A 102 -9.84 -44.48 2.83
N TYR A 103 -9.02 -44.38 1.79
CA TYR A 103 -9.39 -44.78 0.43
C TYR A 103 -9.51 -46.31 0.34
N GLN A 104 -10.60 -46.86 0.86
CA GLN A 104 -11.05 -48.20 0.51
C GLN A 104 -11.93 -48.09 -0.73
N THR A 105 -11.34 -48.49 -1.86
CA THR A 105 -12.02 -48.69 -3.14
C THR A 105 -13.15 -49.72 -2.99
N SER A 106 -14.40 -49.31 -3.17
CA SER A 106 -15.37 -49.97 -4.06
C SER A 106 -16.80 -49.40 -3.95
N ARG A 107 -17.34 -49.02 -5.13
CA ARG A 107 -18.75 -49.02 -5.54
C ARG A 107 -19.83 -48.35 -4.66
N SER A 108 -20.29 -47.21 -5.19
CA SER A 108 -21.67 -46.95 -5.68
C SER A 108 -22.55 -45.91 -4.96
N LYS A 109 -23.27 -45.16 -5.81
CA LYS A 109 -24.45 -44.30 -5.61
C LYS A 109 -24.26 -42.85 -5.14
N ALA A 110 -24.34 -41.97 -6.15
CA ALA A 110 -25.27 -40.85 -6.26
C ALA A 110 -25.49 -39.94 -5.02
N SER A 111 -24.86 -38.77 -5.03
CA SER A 111 -25.39 -37.55 -4.40
C SER A 111 -24.74 -36.32 -5.06
N SER A 112 -25.43 -35.72 -6.01
CA SER A 112 -26.06 -34.40 -5.85
C SER A 112 -25.10 -33.21 -5.88
N ASN A 113 -24.82 -32.72 -7.10
CA ASN A 113 -24.94 -31.33 -7.55
C ASN A 113 -24.84 -30.18 -6.52
N LYS A 114 -23.85 -30.17 -5.64
CA LYS A 114 -23.62 -29.05 -4.71
C LYS A 114 -22.15 -28.72 -4.62
N HIS A 115 -21.53 -28.32 -5.73
CA HIS A 115 -20.36 -27.42 -5.77
C HIS A 115 -19.89 -27.26 -7.23
N ILE A 116 -20.70 -26.60 -8.07
CA ILE A 116 -20.20 -26.14 -9.37
C ILE A 116 -20.31 -24.62 -9.39
N HIS A 117 -19.13 -24.00 -9.48
CA HIS A 117 -18.94 -22.56 -9.48
C HIS A 117 -19.71 -21.92 -10.65
N PRO A 118 -20.42 -20.79 -10.44
CA PRO A 118 -21.35 -20.20 -11.40
C PRO A 118 -20.71 -19.82 -12.76
N LEU A 119 -19.38 -19.74 -12.82
CA LEU A 119 -18.64 -19.51 -14.06
C LEU A 119 -18.79 -20.63 -15.12
N PHE A 120 -19.11 -21.86 -14.70
CA PHE A 120 -19.18 -23.01 -15.63
C PHE A 120 -20.61 -23.35 -16.09
N LYS A 121 -21.61 -22.53 -15.74
CA LYS A 121 -23.02 -22.76 -16.11
C LYS A 121 -23.40 -22.28 -17.52
N ARG A 122 -22.56 -21.49 -18.19
CA ARG A 122 -22.85 -20.88 -19.51
C ARG A 122 -22.24 -21.61 -20.72
N PHE A 123 -21.58 -22.74 -20.51
CA PHE A 123 -20.96 -23.53 -21.59
C PHE A 123 -21.50 -24.97 -21.67
N ARG A 124 -22.82 -25.14 -21.61
CA ARG A 124 -23.46 -26.39 -22.04
C ARG A 124 -24.50 -26.12 -23.13
N LYS A 125 -24.20 -26.65 -24.32
CA LYS A 125 -25.18 -27.00 -25.37
C LYS A 125 -25.98 -28.23 -24.94
#